data_AF-A0A952RGG2-F1
#
_entry.id   AF-A0A952RGG2-F1
#
_cell.length_a   1.000
_cell.length_b   1.000
_cell.length_c   1.000
_cell.angle_alpha   90.00
_cell.angle_beta   90.00
_cell.angle_gamma   90.00
#
_symmetry.space_group_name_H-M   'P 1'
#
loop_
_entity.id
_entity.type
_entity.pdbx_description
1 polymer ?
#
loop_
_entity_poly.entity_id
_entity_poly.type
_entity_poly.pdbx_seq_one_letter_code
_entity_poly.pdbx_strand_id
1 'polypeptide(L)'
;MDLRVMDEVAEYLGTKPYAAPRAYNGTEPSRGTGLKDRYDHVAIAGAALGAVTPLKPHWNETFWDHVDLAIALHKVKKLIIIEHQDCGAYKAFFLPAARRDVIGAKKGKGWTDAVGEGACHYRMARELRNQLLQRGKNLEVQVLYAALAGPDSKHATIRHFSAAEIKRAQVDEAADEKTLLTIANADKDDAAHGAKTDALPEPAFEAPPAAAPAPKKKAAKPPAPAPKKKLAKTPPATPAPKKKRPR
;
A
#
# COMPACT_ATOMS: atom_id res chain seq x y z
N MET A 1 -5.83 -7.69 -4.49
CA MET A 1 -5.85 -6.57 -5.47
C MET A 1 -5.05 -7.05 -6.67
N ASP A 2 -5.70 -7.13 -7.83
CA ASP A 2 -5.16 -7.71 -9.06
C ASP A 2 -4.14 -6.76 -9.71
N LEU A 3 -3.14 -7.26 -10.44
CA LEU A 3 -2.22 -6.47 -11.26
C LEU A 3 -2.98 -5.54 -12.23
N ARG A 4 -4.20 -5.94 -12.63
CA ARG A 4 -5.13 -5.13 -13.42
C ARG A 4 -5.45 -3.77 -12.80
N VAL A 5 -5.48 -3.65 -11.47
CA VAL A 5 -5.74 -2.35 -10.80
C VAL A 5 -4.61 -1.36 -11.08
N MET A 6 -3.36 -1.81 -11.11
CA MET A 6 -2.23 -0.93 -11.37
C MET A 6 -2.16 -0.52 -12.85
N ASP A 7 -2.63 -1.37 -13.77
CA ASP A 7 -2.81 -1.00 -15.18
C ASP A 7 -3.90 0.08 -15.35
N GLU A 8 -5.04 -0.07 -14.68
CA GLU A 8 -6.12 0.92 -14.68
C GLU A 8 -5.68 2.25 -14.05
N VAL A 9 -4.90 2.21 -12.96
CA VAL A 9 -4.29 3.42 -12.36
C VAL A 9 -3.31 4.07 -13.32
N ALA A 10 -2.46 3.28 -13.97
CA ALA A 10 -1.49 3.78 -14.95
C ALA A 10 -2.18 4.46 -16.14
N GLU A 11 -3.26 3.87 -16.65
CA GLU A 11 -4.11 4.42 -17.70
C GLU A 11 -4.82 5.70 -17.22
N TYR A 12 -5.46 5.65 -16.05
CA TYR A 12 -6.19 6.79 -15.48
C TYR A 12 -5.30 8.01 -15.26
N LEU A 13 -4.07 7.77 -14.77
CA LEU A 13 -3.08 8.83 -14.55
C LEU A 13 -2.38 9.28 -15.84
N GLY A 14 -2.74 8.70 -17.00
CA GLY A 14 -2.14 9.04 -18.29
C GLY A 14 -0.63 8.76 -18.33
N THR A 15 -0.16 7.77 -17.58
CA THR A 15 1.26 7.46 -17.53
C THR A 15 1.71 6.91 -18.88
N LYS A 16 2.74 7.54 -19.47
CA LYS A 16 3.27 7.09 -20.77
C LYS A 16 3.72 5.63 -20.66
N PRO A 17 3.46 4.80 -21.67
CA PRO A 17 3.93 3.41 -21.69
C PRO A 17 5.45 3.40 -21.47
N TYR A 18 5.90 2.57 -20.53
CA TYR A 18 7.31 2.45 -20.22
C TYR A 18 7.98 1.56 -21.26
N ALA A 19 8.89 2.13 -22.05
CA ALA A 19 9.81 1.33 -22.85
C ALA A 19 10.83 0.70 -21.87
N ALA A 20 10.55 -0.51 -21.41
CA ALA A 20 11.45 -1.21 -20.51
C ALA A 20 12.87 -1.27 -21.11
N PRO A 21 13.93 -0.91 -20.36
CA PRO A 21 15.28 -1.21 -20.79
C PRO A 21 15.39 -2.72 -21.00
N ARG A 22 15.96 -3.10 -22.14
CA ARG A 22 16.15 -4.45 -22.68
C ARG A 22 15.81 -5.57 -21.69
N ALA A 23 14.78 -6.36 -22.00
CA ALA A 23 14.35 -7.50 -21.21
C ALA A 23 15.54 -8.36 -20.75
N TYR A 24 15.54 -8.76 -19.48
CA TYR A 24 16.59 -9.57 -18.84
C TYR A 24 16.82 -10.93 -19.54
N ASN A 25 15.97 -11.32 -20.51
CA ASN A 25 15.95 -12.65 -21.12
C ASN A 25 15.72 -12.65 -22.65
N GLY A 26 15.80 -11.51 -23.34
CA GLY A 26 15.75 -11.48 -24.81
C GLY A 26 14.39 -11.71 -25.48
N THR A 27 13.28 -11.74 -24.72
CA THR A 27 11.93 -11.60 -25.28
C THR A 27 11.59 -10.12 -25.43
N GLU A 28 10.96 -9.73 -26.55
CA GLU A 28 10.47 -8.37 -26.81
C GLU A 28 9.85 -7.73 -25.55
N PRO A 29 10.17 -6.46 -25.22
CA PRO A 29 9.57 -5.81 -24.07
C PRO A 29 8.05 -5.76 -24.27
N SER A 30 7.29 -6.42 -23.39
CA SER A 30 5.85 -6.21 -23.34
C SER A 30 5.63 -4.72 -23.16
N ARG A 31 4.91 -4.06 -24.08
CA ARG A 31 4.48 -2.67 -23.94
C ARG A 31 3.55 -2.57 -22.71
N GLY A 32 4.15 -2.46 -21.53
CA GLY A 32 3.45 -2.32 -20.26
C GLY A 32 3.02 -0.86 -20.09
N THR A 33 1.87 -0.68 -19.43
CA THR A 33 1.41 0.62 -18.96
C THR A 33 2.44 1.24 -18.01
N GLY A 34 2.44 2.57 -17.88
CA GLY A 34 3.55 3.37 -17.34
C GLY A 34 3.92 3.18 -15.87
N LEU A 35 3.29 2.25 -15.14
CA LEU A 35 3.65 1.87 -13.77
C LEU A 35 4.09 0.41 -13.61
N LYS A 36 3.99 -0.44 -14.64
CA LYS A 36 4.39 -1.86 -14.51
C LYS A 36 5.86 -1.97 -14.06
N ASP A 37 6.09 -2.75 -13.00
CA ASP A 37 7.39 -2.96 -12.34
C ASP A 37 8.08 -1.67 -11.82
N ARG A 38 7.31 -0.59 -11.61
CA ARG A 38 7.80 0.75 -11.26
C ARG A 38 7.12 1.32 -10.01
N TYR A 39 6.81 0.46 -9.05
CA TYR A 39 6.15 0.84 -7.80
C TYR A 39 6.53 -0.11 -6.67
N ASP A 40 6.48 0.42 -5.44
CA ASP A 40 6.39 -0.37 -4.23
C ASP A 40 4.90 -0.49 -3.85
N HIS A 41 4.46 -1.71 -3.50
CA HIS A 41 3.07 -1.96 -3.17
C HIS A 41 2.92 -2.32 -1.70
N VAL A 42 2.12 -1.54 -0.98
CA VAL A 42 1.63 -1.90 0.35
C VAL A 42 0.13 -2.10 0.27
N ALA A 43 -0.34 -3.28 0.68
CA ALA A 43 -1.75 -3.59 0.81
C ALA A 43 -2.08 -3.79 2.29
N ILE A 44 -2.86 -2.85 2.86
CA ILE A 44 -3.33 -2.89 4.24
C ILE A 44 -4.86 -2.79 4.22
N ALA A 45 -5.51 -3.54 5.11
CA ALA A 45 -6.97 -3.52 5.23
C ALA A 45 -7.47 -2.10 5.53
N GLY A 46 -8.34 -1.57 4.65
CA GLY A 46 -8.86 -0.20 4.75
C GLY A 46 -7.93 0.87 4.16
N ALA A 47 -6.85 0.49 3.47
CA ALA A 47 -5.91 1.42 2.83
C ALA A 47 -5.44 2.52 3.81
N ALA A 48 -5.87 3.77 3.64
CA ALA A 48 -5.46 4.85 4.53
C ALA A 48 -5.97 4.64 5.97
N LEU A 49 -7.15 4.07 6.16
CA LEU A 49 -7.68 3.76 7.50
C LEU A 49 -6.73 2.86 8.27
N GLY A 50 -6.27 1.76 7.66
CA GLY A 50 -5.34 0.85 8.32
C GLY A 50 -3.98 1.48 8.60
N ALA A 51 -3.57 2.46 7.78
CA ALA A 51 -2.34 3.21 7.98
C ALA A 51 -2.43 4.26 9.08
N VAL A 52 -3.60 4.82 9.38
CA VAL A 52 -3.76 5.93 10.36
C VAL A 52 -4.49 5.56 11.65
N THR A 53 -5.17 4.41 11.68
CA THR A 53 -6.04 4.04 12.80
C THR A 53 -5.24 3.75 14.09
N PRO A 54 -5.66 4.30 15.24
CA PRO A 54 -5.06 3.94 16.53
C PRO A 54 -5.47 2.53 17.00
N LEU A 55 -6.51 1.93 16.40
CA LEU A 55 -7.02 0.59 16.78
C LEU A 55 -6.04 -0.54 16.47
N LYS A 56 -5.16 -0.31 15.50
CA LYS A 56 -4.17 -1.28 15.02
C LYS A 56 -2.80 -0.61 14.95
N PRO A 57 -2.18 -0.29 16.11
CA PRO A 57 -0.94 0.48 16.16
C PRO A 57 0.18 -0.20 15.37
N HIS A 58 0.25 -1.54 15.37
CA HIS A 58 1.23 -2.29 14.59
C HIS A 58 1.05 -2.17 13.07
N TRP A 59 -0.17 -1.92 12.57
CA TRP A 59 -0.40 -1.68 11.14
C TRP A 59 0.12 -0.31 10.72
N ASN A 60 -0.12 0.71 11.57
CA ASN A 60 0.45 2.04 11.40
C ASN A 60 1.99 1.98 11.42
N GLU A 61 2.58 1.34 12.42
CA GLU A 61 4.04 1.16 12.54
C GLU A 61 4.63 0.49 11.29
N THR A 62 4.05 -0.66 10.89
CA THR A 62 4.49 -1.40 9.69
C THR A 62 4.40 -0.54 8.43
N PHE A 63 3.32 0.23 8.27
CA PHE A 63 3.15 1.13 7.13
C PHE A 63 4.26 2.19 7.08
N TRP A 64 4.56 2.84 8.21
CA TRP A 64 5.56 3.89 8.26
C TRP A 64 6.98 3.37 8.06
N ASP A 65 7.32 2.22 8.65
CA ASP A 65 8.60 1.56 8.42
C ASP A 65 8.79 1.22 6.94
N HIS A 66 7.72 0.75 6.27
CA HIS A 66 7.77 0.45 4.85
C HIS A 66 7.96 1.70 3.99
N VAL A 67 7.24 2.79 4.27
CA VAL A 67 7.39 4.07 3.57
C VAL A 67 8.82 4.59 3.71
N ASP A 68 9.39 4.53 4.91
CA ASP A 68 10.73 5.04 5.19
C ASP A 68 11.81 4.23 4.48
N LEU A 69 11.66 2.91 4.46
CA LEU A 69 12.55 2.02 3.73
C LEU A 69 12.44 2.24 2.20
N ALA A 70 11.22 2.37 1.67
CA ALA A 70 10.99 2.62 0.25
C ALA A 70 11.61 3.96 -0.21
N ILE A 71 11.46 5.03 0.59
CA ILE A 71 12.13 6.31 0.33
C ILE A 71 13.66 6.13 0.36
N ALA A 72 14.19 5.40 1.34
CA ALA A 72 15.63 5.19 1.49
C ALA A 72 16.23 4.44 0.29
N LEU A 73 15.60 3.33 -0.12
CA LEU A 73 16.10 2.43 -1.17
C LEU A 73 15.78 2.92 -2.58
N HIS A 74 14.54 3.34 -2.83
CA HIS A 74 14.04 3.59 -4.19
C HIS A 74 13.83 5.07 -4.52
N LYS A 75 14.11 5.97 -3.56
CA LYS A 75 13.96 7.42 -3.72
C LYS A 75 12.57 7.81 -4.21
N VAL A 76 11.56 7.15 -3.66
CA VAL A 76 10.14 7.40 -3.97
C VAL A 76 9.82 8.88 -3.78
N LYS A 77 9.13 9.46 -4.76
CA LYS A 77 8.69 10.87 -4.77
C LYS A 77 7.17 11.02 -4.76
N LYS A 78 6.45 9.92 -4.98
CA LYS A 78 5.00 9.90 -5.15
C LYS A 78 4.42 8.76 -4.34
N LEU A 79 3.36 9.05 -3.59
CA LEU A 79 2.55 8.06 -2.90
C LEU A 79 1.13 8.13 -3.47
N ILE A 80 0.62 6.99 -3.95
CA ILE A 80 -0.74 6.87 -4.48
C ILE A 80 -1.55 6.09 -3.47
N ILE A 81 -2.54 6.74 -2.87
CA ILE A 81 -3.53 6.12 -1.99
C ILE A 81 -4.68 5.67 -2.88
N ILE A 82 -5.01 4.38 -2.84
CA ILE A 82 -6.15 3.82 -3.57
C ILE A 82 -7.15 3.30 -2.55
N GLU A 83 -8.19 4.09 -2.33
CA GLU A 83 -9.38 3.68 -1.58
C GLU A 83 -10.34 2.92 -2.51
N HIS A 84 -11.26 2.14 -1.96
CA HIS A 84 -12.28 1.48 -2.77
C HIS A 84 -13.64 1.47 -2.08
N GLN A 85 -14.69 1.51 -2.91
CA GLN A 85 -16.07 1.40 -2.44
C GLN A 85 -16.35 -0.01 -1.90
N ASP A 86 -17.30 -0.11 -0.98
CA ASP A 86 -17.74 -1.32 -0.31
C ASP A 86 -16.65 -1.97 0.57
N CYS A 87 -15.79 -1.16 1.19
CA CYS A 87 -14.64 -1.67 1.93
C CYS A 87 -15.03 -2.35 3.26
N GLY A 88 -14.75 -3.66 3.35
CA GLY A 88 -15.01 -4.46 4.56
C GLY A 88 -14.31 -3.95 5.81
N ALA A 89 -13.10 -3.38 5.67
CA ALA A 89 -12.37 -2.82 6.82
C ALA A 89 -13.04 -1.56 7.38
N TYR A 90 -13.54 -0.66 6.52
CA TYR A 90 -14.34 0.47 6.99
C TYR A 90 -15.64 -0.01 7.63
N LYS A 91 -16.28 -1.06 7.09
CA LYS A 91 -17.44 -1.64 7.74
C LYS A 91 -17.13 -2.19 9.14
N ALA A 92 -15.99 -2.87 9.30
CA ALA A 92 -15.59 -3.45 10.57
C ALA A 92 -15.15 -2.40 11.61
N PHE A 93 -14.33 -1.43 11.20
CA PHE A 93 -13.70 -0.47 12.11
C PHE A 93 -14.45 0.86 12.24
N PHE A 94 -15.36 1.22 11.32
CA PHE A 94 -16.15 2.45 11.41
C PHE A 94 -17.65 2.24 11.71
N LEU A 95 -18.27 1.13 11.31
CA LEU A 95 -19.72 0.90 11.52
C LEU A 95 -20.19 0.25 12.85
N PRO A 96 -19.37 -0.03 13.89
CA PRO A 96 -19.90 -0.43 15.21
C PRO A 96 -20.93 0.60 15.74
N ALA A 97 -21.89 0.15 16.55
CA ALA A 97 -23.10 0.92 16.88
C ALA A 97 -22.85 2.31 17.47
N ALA A 98 -21.74 2.52 18.16
CA ALA A 98 -21.34 3.78 18.77
C ALA A 98 -20.73 4.79 17.79
N ARG A 99 -20.57 4.45 16.51
CA ARG A 99 -19.73 5.21 15.55
C ARG A 99 -20.45 5.56 14.24
N ARG A 100 -21.77 5.33 14.19
CA ARG A 100 -22.61 5.42 12.97
C ARG A 100 -23.10 6.84 12.68
N ASP A 101 -23.37 7.59 13.73
CA ASP A 101 -23.85 8.97 13.70
C ASP A 101 -22.83 9.93 13.06
N VAL A 102 -21.53 9.72 13.30
CA VAL A 102 -20.48 10.64 12.79
C VAL A 102 -20.08 10.39 11.34
N ILE A 103 -20.35 9.19 10.82
CA ILE A 103 -20.00 8.80 9.44
C ILE A 103 -21.22 8.79 8.50
N GLY A 104 -22.39 9.22 8.96
CA GLY A 104 -23.61 9.18 8.16
C GLY A 104 -24.10 7.77 7.84
N ALA A 105 -23.86 6.80 8.73
CA ALA A 105 -24.40 5.45 8.63
C ALA A 105 -25.68 5.31 9.48
N LYS A 106 -26.68 4.57 8.97
CA LYS A 106 -27.91 4.28 9.74
C LYS A 106 -27.80 2.93 10.44
N LYS A 107 -28.23 2.87 11.71
CA LYS A 107 -28.32 1.62 12.49
C LYS A 107 -29.01 0.53 11.67
N GLY A 108 -28.30 -0.58 11.42
CA GLY A 108 -28.82 -1.74 10.69
C GLY A 108 -28.91 -1.62 9.16
N LYS A 109 -28.37 -0.55 8.54
CA LYS A 109 -28.45 -0.33 7.08
C LYS A 109 -27.12 -0.01 6.39
N GLY A 110 -26.00 0.02 7.11
CA GLY A 110 -24.69 0.42 6.55
C GLY A 110 -24.65 1.90 6.17
N TRP A 111 -23.84 2.24 5.17
CA TRP A 111 -23.78 3.58 4.57
C TRP A 111 -25.14 3.98 4.01
N THR A 112 -25.56 5.23 4.21
CA THR A 112 -26.86 5.70 3.68
C THR A 112 -26.85 5.91 2.17
N ASP A 113 -25.68 6.20 1.61
CA ASP A 113 -25.45 6.45 0.20
C ASP A 113 -23.94 6.35 -0.12
N ALA A 114 -23.59 6.14 -1.40
CA ALA A 114 -22.21 6.00 -1.85
C ALA A 114 -21.38 7.28 -1.67
N VAL A 115 -22.02 8.46 -1.61
CA VAL A 115 -21.32 9.74 -1.38
C VAL A 115 -20.85 9.83 0.07
N GLY A 116 -21.63 9.33 1.02
CA GLY A 116 -21.27 9.25 2.44
C GLY A 116 -20.10 8.29 2.67
N GLU A 117 -20.14 7.13 2.02
CA GLU A 117 -19.00 6.20 2.03
C GLU A 117 -17.75 6.86 1.44
N GLY A 118 -17.82 7.38 0.21
CA GLY A 118 -16.69 8.06 -0.43
C GLY A 118 -16.15 9.23 0.40
N ALA A 119 -17.02 10.00 1.06
CA ALA A 119 -16.59 11.06 1.96
C ALA A 119 -15.77 10.53 3.15
N CYS A 120 -16.19 9.44 3.79
CA CYS A 120 -15.43 8.83 4.88
C CYS A 120 -14.06 8.33 4.42
N HIS A 121 -14.00 7.65 3.28
CA HIS A 121 -12.75 7.21 2.67
C HIS A 121 -11.81 8.38 2.37
N TYR A 122 -12.34 9.46 1.79
CA TYR A 122 -11.56 10.66 1.51
C TYR A 122 -11.00 11.29 2.79
N ARG A 123 -11.75 11.30 3.90
CA ARG A 123 -11.27 11.82 5.19
C ARG A 123 -10.05 11.06 5.69
N MET A 124 -10.06 9.73 5.62
CA MET A 124 -8.91 8.90 6.04
C MET A 124 -7.70 9.07 5.11
N ALA A 125 -7.93 9.12 3.79
CA ALA A 125 -6.86 9.40 2.85
C ALA A 125 -6.24 10.80 3.05
N ARG A 126 -7.09 11.79 3.40
CA ARG A 126 -6.64 13.15 3.76
C ARG A 126 -5.86 13.14 5.07
N GLU A 127 -6.27 12.37 6.07
CA GLU A 127 -5.54 12.23 7.32
C GLU A 127 -4.16 11.61 7.11
N LEU A 128 -4.06 10.54 6.31
CA LEU A 128 -2.76 9.95 5.96
C LEU A 128 -1.85 10.97 5.26
N ARG A 129 -2.42 11.76 4.34
CA ARG A 129 -1.71 12.87 3.68
C ARG A 129 -1.22 13.91 4.70
N ASN A 130 -2.03 14.26 5.70
CA ASN A 130 -1.63 15.21 6.75
C ASN A 130 -0.47 14.64 7.59
N GLN A 131 -0.52 13.36 7.97
CA GLN A 131 0.56 12.72 8.72
C GLN A 131 1.87 12.67 7.92
N LEU A 132 1.80 12.47 6.59
CA LEU A 132 2.98 12.56 5.71
C LEU A 132 3.65 13.94 5.78
N LEU A 133 2.84 15.00 5.72
CA LEU A 133 3.32 16.38 5.83
C LEU A 133 3.93 16.67 7.22
N GLN A 134 3.25 16.25 8.28
CA GLN A 134 3.72 16.42 9.67
C GLN A 134 5.04 15.68 9.93
N ARG A 135 5.23 14.50 9.31
CA ARG A 135 6.47 13.72 9.39
C ARG A 135 7.58 14.24 8.44
N GLY A 136 7.37 15.38 7.79
CA GLY A 136 8.35 16.01 6.89
C GLY A 136 8.64 15.19 5.63
N LYS A 137 7.74 14.29 5.21
CA LYS A 137 7.93 13.47 4.01
C LYS A 137 7.55 14.29 2.78
N ASN A 138 8.54 14.67 1.98
CA ASN A 138 8.33 15.42 0.73
C ASN A 138 7.89 14.49 -0.42
N LEU A 139 6.64 14.02 -0.36
CA LEU A 139 6.02 13.17 -1.38
C LEU A 139 4.85 13.88 -2.06
N GLU A 140 4.75 13.75 -3.37
CA GLU A 140 3.51 14.01 -4.10
C GLU A 140 2.47 12.95 -3.70
N VAL A 141 1.36 13.37 -3.09
CA VAL A 141 0.29 12.44 -2.68
C VAL A 141 -0.87 12.54 -3.65
N GLN A 142 -1.21 11.41 -4.29
CA GLN A 142 -2.43 11.27 -5.08
C GLN A 142 -3.40 10.36 -4.36
N VAL A 143 -4.68 10.73 -4.40
CA VAL A 143 -5.76 10.00 -3.73
C VAL A 143 -6.77 9.59 -4.78
N LEU A 144 -6.87 8.29 -5.01
CA LEU A 144 -7.73 7.66 -5.98
C LEU A 144 -8.78 6.80 -5.26
N TYR A 145 -9.90 6.60 -5.95
CA TYR A 145 -11.04 5.85 -5.47
C TYR A 145 -11.48 4.87 -6.55
N ALA A 146 -11.49 3.58 -6.21
CA ALA A 146 -12.06 2.52 -7.02
C ALA A 146 -13.57 2.43 -6.71
N ALA A 147 -14.38 3.10 -7.54
CA ALA A 147 -15.83 3.13 -7.37
C ALA A 147 -16.49 1.98 -8.12
N LEU A 148 -17.48 1.33 -7.51
CA LEU A 148 -18.23 0.27 -8.19
C LEU A 148 -19.09 0.88 -9.29
N ALA A 149 -19.14 0.24 -10.47
CA ALA A 149 -19.99 0.69 -11.58
C ALA A 149 -21.50 0.54 -11.31
N GLY A 150 -21.89 -0.04 -10.18
CA GLY A 150 -23.26 -0.25 -9.72
C GLY A 150 -23.28 -1.17 -8.49
N PRO A 151 -24.43 -1.30 -7.80
CA PRO A 151 -24.55 -2.08 -6.56
C PRO A 151 -24.18 -3.57 -6.73
N ASP A 152 -24.41 -4.14 -7.91
CA ASP A 152 -24.10 -5.56 -8.22
C ASP A 152 -22.85 -5.73 -9.12
N SER A 153 -22.13 -4.63 -9.39
CA SER A 153 -20.97 -4.67 -10.28
C SER A 153 -19.80 -5.36 -9.61
N LYS A 154 -19.18 -6.31 -10.31
CA LYS A 154 -17.85 -6.86 -9.95
C LYS A 154 -16.69 -6.01 -10.49
N HIS A 155 -17.02 -4.97 -11.26
CA HIS A 155 -16.07 -4.06 -11.88
C HIS A 155 -16.08 -2.72 -11.13
N ALA A 156 -14.88 -2.27 -10.77
CA ALA A 156 -14.63 -0.94 -10.24
C ALA A 156 -13.98 -0.08 -11.32
N THR A 157 -14.17 1.24 -11.23
CA THR A 157 -13.46 2.21 -12.06
C THR A 157 -12.62 3.12 -11.17
N ILE A 158 -11.37 3.32 -11.56
CA ILE A 158 -10.47 4.25 -10.89
C ILE A 158 -10.86 5.68 -11.26
N ARG A 159 -11.08 6.51 -10.23
CA ARG A 159 -11.34 7.94 -10.38
C ARG A 159 -10.80 8.72 -9.19
N HIS A 160 -10.68 10.03 -9.34
CA HIS A 160 -10.62 10.92 -8.19
C HIS A 160 -11.96 10.95 -7.44
N PHE A 161 -11.92 11.35 -6.17
CA PHE A 161 -13.12 11.68 -5.42
C PHE A 161 -13.87 12.85 -6.08
N SER A 162 -15.19 12.73 -6.15
CA SER A 162 -16.10 13.73 -6.70
C SER A 162 -16.20 14.95 -5.79
N ALA A 163 -16.63 16.09 -6.35
CA ALA A 163 -16.84 17.30 -5.57
C ALA A 163 -17.86 17.12 -4.43
N ALA A 164 -18.87 16.25 -4.61
CA ALA A 164 -19.85 15.94 -3.57
C ALA A 164 -19.24 15.16 -2.40
N GLU A 165 -18.40 14.15 -2.69
CA GLU A 165 -17.68 13.37 -1.67
C GLU A 165 -16.71 14.27 -0.90
N ILE A 166 -15.93 15.09 -1.60
CA ILE A 166 -14.98 16.03 -0.97
C ILE A 166 -15.72 17.07 -0.12
N LYS A 167 -16.79 17.68 -0.65
CA LYS A 167 -17.58 18.66 0.10
C LYS A 167 -18.18 18.05 1.37
N ARG A 168 -18.71 16.83 1.28
CA ARG A 168 -19.29 16.12 2.44
C ARG A 168 -18.21 15.69 3.44
N ALA A 169 -16.98 15.44 2.98
CA ALA A 169 -15.86 15.16 3.86
C ALA A 169 -15.44 16.37 4.70
N GLN A 170 -15.58 17.60 4.19
CA GLN A 170 -15.10 18.84 4.83
C GLN A 170 -15.95 19.35 6.00
N VAL A 171 -17.21 18.91 6.13
CA VAL A 171 -18.19 19.55 7.02
C VAL A 171 -18.04 19.17 8.51
N ASP A 172 -17.07 18.32 8.87
CA ASP A 172 -17.07 17.64 10.18
C ASP A 172 -15.66 17.50 10.83
N GLU A 173 -14.70 18.42 10.61
CA GLU A 173 -13.34 18.28 11.20
C GLU A 173 -13.32 18.15 12.74
N ALA A 174 -14.20 18.86 13.45
CA ALA A 174 -14.36 18.71 14.90
C ALA A 174 -15.02 17.38 15.31
N ALA A 175 -15.86 16.82 14.44
CA ALA A 175 -16.44 15.50 14.65
C ALA A 175 -15.41 14.41 14.32
N ASP A 176 -14.45 14.66 13.42
CA ASP A 176 -13.37 13.73 13.05
C ASP A 176 -12.36 13.54 14.19
N GLU A 177 -11.93 14.63 14.85
CA GLU A 177 -11.07 14.53 16.06
C GLU A 177 -11.82 13.78 17.17
N LYS A 178 -13.07 14.18 17.45
CA LYS A 178 -13.93 13.48 18.40
C LYS A 178 -14.14 12.01 18.01
N THR A 179 -14.20 11.68 16.73
CA THR A 179 -14.36 10.32 16.22
C THR A 179 -13.08 9.51 16.39
N LEU A 180 -11.90 10.04 16.06
CA LEU A 180 -10.62 9.36 16.30
C LEU A 180 -10.37 9.14 17.80
N LEU A 181 -10.73 10.11 18.65
CA LEU A 181 -10.68 9.95 20.10
C LEU A 181 -11.73 8.94 20.60
N THR A 182 -12.96 8.97 20.08
CA THR A 182 -13.99 7.98 20.43
C THR A 182 -13.62 6.59 19.91
N ILE A 183 -12.94 6.51 18.76
CA ILE A 183 -12.34 5.29 18.20
C ILE A 183 -11.31 4.73 19.19
N ALA A 184 -10.36 5.55 19.63
CA ALA A 184 -9.31 5.15 20.56
C ALA A 184 -9.82 4.82 21.97
N ASN A 185 -10.97 5.40 22.38
CA ASN A 185 -11.53 5.21 23.72
C ASN A 185 -12.57 4.07 23.80
N ALA A 186 -13.28 3.74 22.72
CA ALA A 186 -14.22 2.61 22.71
C ALA A 186 -13.53 1.25 22.96
N ASP A 187 -12.29 1.07 22.48
CA ASP A 187 -11.49 -0.13 22.77
C ASP A 187 -11.07 -0.23 24.24
N LYS A 188 -11.03 0.88 25.00
CA LYS A 188 -10.76 0.83 26.45
C LYS A 188 -11.98 0.32 27.22
N ASP A 189 -13.18 0.65 26.76
CA ASP A 189 -14.43 0.21 27.39
C ASP A 189 -14.77 -1.25 27.05
N ASP A 190 -14.41 -1.71 25.84
CA ASP A 190 -14.51 -3.12 25.42
C ASP A 190 -13.37 -4.01 25.96
N ALA A 191 -12.23 -3.41 26.37
CA ALA A 191 -11.21 -4.11 27.15
C ALA A 191 -11.57 -4.19 28.65
N ALA A 192 -12.38 -3.25 29.16
CA ALA A 192 -12.81 -3.20 30.57
C ALA A 192 -14.09 -3.98 30.86
N HIS A 193 -15.01 -4.06 29.89
CA HIS A 193 -16.14 -4.99 29.92
C HIS A 193 -15.75 -6.17 29.05
N GLY A 194 -15.56 -7.36 29.63
CA GLY A 194 -15.26 -8.60 28.91
C GLY A 194 -16.36 -9.03 27.93
N ALA A 195 -16.66 -8.18 26.95
CA ALA A 195 -17.47 -8.48 25.80
C ALA A 195 -16.68 -9.52 25.01
N LYS A 196 -17.28 -10.70 24.89
CA LYS A 196 -16.88 -11.67 23.89
C LYS A 196 -16.91 -10.93 22.56
N THR A 197 -15.74 -10.57 22.06
CA THR A 197 -15.60 -10.24 20.65
C THR A 197 -16.18 -11.43 19.92
N ASP A 198 -17.27 -11.25 19.17
CA ASP A 198 -17.56 -12.17 18.07
C ASP A 198 -16.36 -12.02 17.15
N ALA A 199 -15.33 -12.82 17.43
CA ALA A 199 -14.14 -12.89 16.64
C ALA A 199 -14.62 -13.10 15.22
N LEU A 200 -14.16 -12.26 14.30
CA LEU A 200 -14.19 -12.61 12.89
C LEU A 200 -13.70 -14.06 12.83
N PRO A 201 -14.45 -15.00 12.21
CA PRO A 201 -14.08 -16.40 12.22
C PRO A 201 -12.62 -16.47 11.78
N GLU A 202 -11.77 -17.04 12.64
CA GLU A 202 -10.36 -17.18 12.30
C GLU A 202 -10.30 -17.86 10.94
N PRO A 203 -9.61 -17.28 9.94
CA PRO A 203 -9.37 -18.01 8.72
C PRO A 203 -8.62 -19.27 9.15
N ALA A 204 -9.20 -20.45 8.88
CA ALA A 204 -8.57 -21.73 9.11
C ALA A 204 -7.34 -21.85 8.19
N PHE A 205 -6.27 -21.16 8.56
CA PHE A 205 -4.94 -21.49 8.12
C PHE A 205 -4.56 -22.71 8.93
N GLU A 206 -4.66 -23.86 8.27
CA GLU A 206 -4.00 -25.07 8.72
C GLU A 206 -2.54 -24.69 9.05
N ALA A 207 -2.14 -24.87 10.31
CA ALA A 207 -0.80 -24.55 10.73
C ALA A 207 0.18 -25.25 9.77
N PRO A 208 1.19 -24.55 9.22
CA PRO A 208 2.21 -25.23 8.44
C PRO A 208 2.78 -26.35 9.33
N PRO A 209 2.90 -27.59 8.81
CA PRO A 209 3.37 -28.71 9.60
C PRO A 209 4.68 -28.33 10.27
N ALA A 210 4.80 -28.64 11.56
CA ALA A 210 5.99 -28.35 12.36
C ALA A 210 7.23 -28.71 11.54
N ALA A 211 8.11 -27.72 11.35
CA ALA A 211 9.34 -27.91 10.61
C ALA A 211 10.04 -29.17 11.14
N ALA A 212 10.23 -30.16 10.26
CA ALA A 212 10.93 -31.36 10.60
C ALA A 212 12.28 -30.99 11.24
N PRO A 213 12.70 -31.68 12.32
CA PRO A 213 13.98 -31.38 12.96
C PRO A 213 15.08 -31.45 11.92
N ALA A 214 15.88 -30.37 11.84
CA ALA A 214 16.99 -30.28 10.90
C ALA A 214 17.86 -31.54 11.02
N PRO A 215 18.22 -32.19 9.89
CA PRO A 215 19.09 -33.35 9.94
C PRO A 215 20.41 -32.94 10.60
N LYS A 216 20.83 -33.70 11.62
CA LYS A 216 22.13 -33.54 12.28
C LYS A 216 23.21 -33.51 11.19
N LYS A 217 23.82 -32.34 10.98
CA LYS A 217 24.95 -32.17 10.05
C LYS A 217 26.06 -33.11 10.50
N LYS A 218 26.29 -34.21 9.78
CA LYS A 218 27.62 -34.84 9.78
C LYS A 218 28.58 -33.80 9.20
N ALA A 219 29.63 -33.49 9.94
CA ALA A 219 30.67 -32.58 9.48
C ALA A 219 31.19 -33.06 8.11
N ALA A 220 30.90 -32.29 7.07
CA ALA A 220 31.49 -32.51 5.76
C ALA A 220 32.98 -32.16 5.87
N LYS A 221 33.84 -33.08 5.43
CA LYS A 221 35.28 -32.86 5.30
C LYS A 221 35.50 -31.60 4.44
N PRO A 222 36.37 -30.65 4.85
CA PRO A 222 36.61 -29.44 4.08
C PRO A 222 37.10 -29.80 2.66
N PRO A 223 36.68 -29.02 1.63
CA PRO A 223 37.12 -29.25 0.27
C PRO A 223 38.63 -29.07 0.15
N ALA A 224 39.26 -29.93 -0.65
CA ALA A 224 40.69 -29.85 -0.94
C ALA A 224 41.04 -28.48 -1.55
N PRO A 225 42.24 -27.93 -1.25
CA PRO A 225 42.65 -26.63 -1.78
C PRO A 225 42.74 -26.68 -3.31
N ALA A 226 42.21 -25.64 -3.95
CA ALA A 226 42.23 -25.50 -5.40
C ALA A 226 43.67 -25.43 -5.95
N PRO A 227 43.94 -26.00 -7.15
CA PRO A 227 45.26 -25.92 -7.77
C PRO A 227 45.59 -24.47 -8.15
N LYS A 228 46.79 -24.03 -7.79
CA LYS A 228 47.31 -22.69 -8.11
C LYS A 228 47.36 -22.49 -9.64
N LYS A 229 46.47 -21.66 -10.19
CA LYS A 229 46.57 -21.19 -11.57
C LYS A 229 47.80 -20.28 -11.69
N LYS A 230 48.69 -20.58 -12.64
CA LYS A 230 49.79 -19.67 -13.02
C LYS A 230 49.19 -18.38 -13.57
N LEU A 231 49.59 -17.25 -13.00
CA LEU A 231 49.26 -15.91 -13.50
C LEU A 231 49.77 -15.79 -14.94
N ALA A 232 48.86 -15.58 -15.90
CA ALA A 232 49.25 -15.20 -17.26
C ALA A 232 49.83 -13.78 -17.23
N LYS A 233 50.95 -13.57 -17.92
CA LYS A 233 51.60 -12.26 -18.06
C LYS A 233 50.65 -11.29 -18.78
N THR A 234 50.52 -10.08 -18.23
CA THR A 234 49.76 -8.97 -18.79
C THR A 234 50.32 -8.59 -20.17
N PRO A 235 49.49 -8.46 -21.22
CA PRO A 235 49.94 -7.89 -22.49
C PRO A 235 50.18 -6.37 -22.34
N PRO A 236 51.11 -5.77 -23.12
CA PRO A 236 51.42 -4.35 -23.02
C PRO A 236 50.26 -3.47 -23.51
N ALA A 237 50.15 -2.29 -22.90
CA ALA A 237 49.11 -1.31 -23.17
C ALA A 237 49.19 -0.75 -24.60
N THR A 238 48.04 -0.70 -25.28
CA THR A 238 47.86 -0.04 -26.57
C THR A 238 47.97 1.48 -26.41
N PRO A 239 48.70 2.21 -27.28
CA PRO A 239 48.81 3.66 -27.17
C PRO A 239 47.53 4.39 -27.61
N ALA A 240 47.22 5.48 -26.91
CA ALA A 240 46.03 6.32 -27.13
C ALA A 240 46.04 7.04 -28.49
N PRO A 241 44.87 7.27 -29.12
CA PRO A 241 44.77 7.96 -30.40
C PRO A 241 45.06 9.46 -30.27
N LYS A 242 45.91 9.99 -31.16
CA LYS A 242 46.25 11.41 -31.25
C LYS A 242 45.03 12.23 -31.70
N LYS A 243 44.63 13.23 -30.90
CA LYS A 243 43.62 14.23 -31.26
C LYS A 243 44.11 15.07 -32.45
N LYS A 244 43.40 15.03 -33.58
CA LYS A 244 43.59 16.01 -34.67
C LYS A 244 42.97 17.34 -34.25
N ARG A 245 43.74 18.42 -34.30
CA ARG A 245 43.23 19.80 -34.18
C ARG A 245 42.40 20.15 -35.42
N PRO A 246 41.29 20.91 -35.28
CA PRO A 246 40.56 21.44 -36.42
C PRO A 246 41.34 22.61 -37.05
N ARG A 247 41.14 22.79 -38.37
CA ARG A 247 41.73 23.87 -39.17
C ARG A 247 41.20 25.24 -38.77
#